data_AF-A0A2E0D1M1-F1
#
_entry.id   AF-A0A2E0D1M1-F1
#
_cell.length_a   1.000
_cell.length_b   1.000
_cell.length_c   1.000
_cell.angle_alpha   90.00
_cell.angle_beta   90.00
_cell.angle_gamma   90.00
#
_symmetry.space_group_name_H-M   'P 1'
#
loop_
_entity.id
_entity.type
_entity.pdbx_description
1 polymer ?
#
loop_
_entity_poly.entity_id
_entity_poly.type
_entity_poly.pdbx_seq_one_letter_code
_entity_poly.pdbx_strand_id
1 'polypeptide(L)'
;MENELEMIQTLFQYQNYGLIPFPIKPFSKELYTDGDGFRLYKNALSGITISEEEIYEYFGSKKLDNCGLLLGEKGNLSVIEFENESRISQLITFIEKKPNPNISDVILINLLETGFESETSILTPENKIQIWFKFSQNIPNFHWEMFEDKTELNGINLLSNGYIVAPPSAIKLNNKNIAQFEIINGKEPTKFPTEINFFSDHIL
;
A
#
# COMPACT_ATOMS: atom_id res chain seq x y z
N MET A 1 7.61 11.73 -21.50
CA MET A 1 8.51 10.59 -21.71
C MET A 1 9.06 10.11 -20.37
N GLU A 2 9.52 11.00 -19.49
CA GLU A 2 10.02 10.61 -18.14
C GLU A 2 8.96 9.85 -17.31
N ASN A 3 7.77 10.41 -17.06
CA ASN A 3 6.73 9.72 -16.28
C ASN A 3 6.24 8.38 -16.88
N GLU A 4 6.32 8.22 -18.20
CA GLU A 4 5.88 6.99 -18.88
C GLU A 4 6.88 5.85 -18.65
N LEU A 5 8.17 6.15 -18.84
CA LEU A 5 9.23 5.19 -18.57
C LEU A 5 9.29 4.84 -17.09
N GLU A 6 9.09 5.83 -16.21
CA GLU A 6 9.00 5.63 -14.77
C GLU A 6 7.83 4.73 -14.37
N MET A 7 6.61 4.98 -14.89
CA MET A 7 5.45 4.12 -14.65
C MET A 7 5.73 2.67 -15.07
N ILE A 8 6.23 2.47 -16.28
CA ILE A 8 6.52 1.13 -16.82
C ILE A 8 7.59 0.42 -15.98
N GLN A 9 8.68 1.11 -15.62
CA GLN A 9 9.74 0.55 -14.78
C GLN A 9 9.21 0.15 -13.40
N THR A 10 8.42 1.01 -12.77
CA THR A 10 7.83 0.74 -11.45
C THR A 10 6.85 -0.43 -11.49
N LEU A 11 6.06 -0.58 -12.56
CA LEU A 11 5.18 -1.74 -12.75
C LEU A 11 5.96 -3.06 -12.77
N PHE A 12 7.10 -3.11 -13.47
CA PHE A 12 7.97 -4.29 -13.44
C PHE A 12 8.56 -4.56 -12.06
N GLN A 13 8.95 -3.51 -11.34
CA GLN A 13 9.42 -3.67 -9.95
C GLN A 13 8.33 -4.27 -9.05
N TYR A 14 7.09 -3.79 -9.16
CA TYR A 14 5.96 -4.36 -8.42
C TYR A 14 5.76 -5.85 -8.73
N GLN A 15 5.83 -6.24 -10.00
CA GLN A 15 5.74 -7.64 -10.41
C GLN A 15 6.90 -8.48 -9.87
N ASN A 16 8.13 -7.95 -9.89
CA ASN A 16 9.30 -8.61 -9.33
C ASN A 16 9.19 -8.84 -7.81
N TYR A 17 8.44 -7.98 -7.10
CA TYR A 17 8.11 -8.18 -5.69
C TYR A 17 6.90 -9.11 -5.45
N GLY A 18 6.28 -9.62 -6.52
CA GLY A 18 5.12 -10.49 -6.46
C GLY A 18 3.82 -9.75 -6.17
N LEU A 19 3.77 -8.44 -6.44
CA LEU A 19 2.57 -7.61 -6.34
C LEU A 19 1.80 -7.63 -7.66
N ILE A 20 0.49 -7.38 -7.61
CA ILE A 20 -0.37 -7.42 -8.78
C ILE A 20 -0.84 -6.00 -9.13
N PRO A 21 -0.19 -5.33 -10.10
CA PRO A 21 -0.61 -4.02 -10.56
C PRO A 21 -1.76 -4.10 -11.57
N PHE A 22 -2.55 -3.03 -11.60
CA PHE A 22 -3.62 -2.84 -12.59
C PHE A 22 -3.88 -1.33 -12.80
N PRO A 23 -4.50 -0.92 -13.92
CA PRO A 23 -4.74 0.49 -14.20
C PRO A 23 -5.91 1.10 -13.41
N ILE A 24 -5.74 2.35 -13.03
CA ILE A 24 -6.72 3.21 -12.36
C ILE A 24 -6.93 4.46 -13.21
N LYS A 25 -8.15 5.03 -13.20
CA LYS A 25 -8.45 6.23 -13.96
C LYS A 25 -7.51 7.39 -13.59
N PRO A 26 -7.10 8.22 -14.57
CA PRO A 26 -6.15 9.30 -14.37
C PRO A 26 -6.61 10.27 -13.29
N PHE A 27 -5.67 10.73 -12.46
CA PHE A 27 -5.90 11.74 -11.42
C PHE A 27 -6.98 11.38 -10.39
N SER A 28 -7.25 10.08 -10.19
CA SER A 28 -8.29 9.60 -9.30
C SER A 28 -7.92 8.30 -8.60
N LYS A 29 -8.76 7.89 -7.63
CA LYS A 29 -8.72 6.55 -7.02
C LYS A 29 -9.77 5.59 -7.64
N GLU A 30 -10.41 6.01 -8.73
CA GLU A 30 -11.55 5.29 -9.32
C GLU A 30 -11.13 4.23 -10.33
N LEU A 31 -11.81 3.10 -10.28
CA LEU A 31 -11.67 2.02 -11.25
C LEU A 31 -12.44 2.35 -12.53
N TYR A 32 -11.96 1.82 -13.66
CA TYR A 32 -12.74 1.71 -14.87
C TYR A 32 -13.94 0.77 -14.68
N THR A 33 -15.06 1.07 -15.32
CA THR A 33 -16.28 0.25 -15.28
C THR A 33 -16.45 -0.63 -16.52
N ASP A 34 -15.69 -0.36 -17.58
CA ASP A 34 -15.68 -1.07 -18.86
C ASP A 34 -14.30 -0.96 -19.56
N GLY A 35 -14.18 -1.59 -20.72
CA GLY A 35 -12.98 -1.57 -21.54
C GLY A 35 -11.77 -2.32 -20.95
N ASP A 36 -10.59 -2.04 -21.50
CA ASP A 36 -9.36 -2.75 -21.12
C ASP A 36 -8.93 -2.49 -19.68
N GLY A 37 -9.11 -1.27 -19.16
CA GLY A 37 -8.80 -0.97 -17.76
C GLY A 37 -9.62 -1.83 -16.80
N PHE A 38 -10.91 -2.02 -17.08
CA PHE A 38 -11.78 -2.90 -16.29
C PHE A 38 -11.39 -4.38 -16.45
N ARG A 39 -11.08 -4.82 -17.67
CA ARG A 39 -10.60 -6.18 -17.94
C ARG A 39 -9.34 -6.50 -17.14
N LEU A 40 -8.34 -5.61 -17.17
CA LEU A 40 -7.09 -5.76 -16.44
C LEU A 40 -7.31 -5.81 -14.92
N TYR A 41 -8.21 -4.98 -14.39
CA TYR A 41 -8.61 -5.07 -12.98
C TYR A 41 -9.29 -6.42 -12.63
N LYS A 42 -10.16 -6.94 -13.50
CA LYS A 42 -10.79 -8.26 -13.30
C LYS A 42 -9.78 -9.41 -13.35
N ASN A 43 -8.76 -9.30 -14.20
CA ASN A 43 -7.64 -10.24 -14.23
C ASN A 43 -6.86 -10.20 -12.91
N ALA A 44 -6.54 -8.99 -12.42
CA ALA A 44 -5.88 -8.83 -11.12
C ALA A 44 -6.69 -9.46 -9.98
N LEU A 45 -8.01 -9.24 -9.92
CA LEU A 45 -8.89 -9.91 -8.96
C LEU A 45 -8.91 -11.44 -9.05
N SER A 46 -8.44 -12.00 -10.16
CA SER A 46 -8.30 -13.45 -10.38
C SER A 46 -6.87 -13.94 -10.11
N GLY A 47 -5.98 -13.08 -9.62
CA GLY A 47 -4.57 -13.38 -9.38
C GLY A 47 -3.70 -13.34 -10.64
N ILE A 48 -4.23 -12.83 -11.75
CA ILE A 48 -3.51 -12.74 -13.03
C ILE A 48 -2.87 -11.37 -13.13
N THR A 49 -1.54 -11.33 -13.19
CA THR A 49 -0.79 -10.10 -13.42
C THR A 49 -0.81 -9.71 -14.90
N ILE A 50 -0.78 -8.42 -15.17
CA ILE A 50 -0.68 -7.87 -16.54
C ILE A 50 0.62 -8.35 -17.21
N SER A 51 0.60 -8.74 -18.49
CA SER A 51 1.84 -9.17 -19.16
C SER A 51 2.77 -7.97 -19.45
N GLU A 52 4.06 -8.22 -19.68
CA GLU A 52 5.00 -7.14 -20.05
C GLU A 52 4.56 -6.42 -21.33
N GLU A 53 4.11 -7.17 -22.34
CA GLU A 53 3.56 -6.65 -23.58
C GLU A 53 2.34 -5.75 -23.32
N GLU A 54 1.40 -6.20 -22.48
CA GLU A 54 0.22 -5.41 -22.11
C GLU A 54 0.57 -4.17 -21.29
N ILE A 55 1.62 -4.19 -20.46
CA ILE A 55 2.13 -3.00 -19.76
C ILE A 55 2.57 -1.94 -20.78
N TYR A 56 3.42 -2.33 -21.73
CA TYR A 56 3.90 -1.41 -22.77
C TYR A 56 2.77 -0.86 -23.63
N GLU A 57 1.85 -1.72 -24.08
CA GLU A 57 0.72 -1.30 -24.93
C GLU A 57 -0.26 -0.39 -24.16
N TYR A 58 -0.67 -0.78 -22.96
CA TYR A 58 -1.66 -0.05 -22.18
C TYR A 58 -1.06 1.25 -21.65
N PHE A 59 0.00 1.20 -20.85
CA PHE A 59 0.55 2.40 -20.21
C PHE A 59 1.33 3.29 -21.20
N GLY A 60 1.86 2.73 -22.28
CA GLY A 60 2.41 3.52 -23.39
C GLY A 60 1.35 4.33 -24.14
N SER A 61 0.10 3.83 -24.23
CA SER A 61 -1.01 4.55 -24.86
C SER A 61 -1.82 5.42 -23.88
N LYS A 62 -1.88 5.03 -22.60
CA LYS A 62 -2.63 5.67 -21.51
C LYS A 62 -1.71 6.30 -20.47
N LYS A 63 -0.83 7.20 -20.91
CA LYS A 63 0.28 7.78 -20.13
C LYS A 63 -0.08 8.53 -18.84
N LEU A 64 -1.36 8.81 -18.62
CA LEU A 64 -1.86 9.54 -17.45
C LEU A 64 -2.61 8.64 -16.47
N ASP A 65 -2.89 7.39 -16.87
CA ASP A 65 -3.56 6.45 -15.99
C ASP A 65 -2.68 6.18 -14.77
N ASN A 66 -3.34 6.05 -13.63
CA ASN A 66 -2.71 5.66 -12.38
C ASN A 66 -2.50 4.14 -12.36
N CYS A 67 -1.64 3.69 -11.46
CA CYS A 67 -1.50 2.28 -11.11
C CYS A 67 -2.15 2.02 -9.75
N GLY A 68 -2.92 0.94 -9.67
CA GLY A 68 -3.38 0.35 -8.44
C GLY A 68 -2.64 -0.95 -8.12
N LEU A 69 -2.60 -1.31 -6.84
CA LEU A 69 -2.11 -2.61 -6.37
C LEU A 69 -3.24 -3.32 -5.64
N LEU A 70 -3.39 -4.61 -5.94
CA LEU A 70 -4.36 -5.45 -5.25
C LEU A 70 -3.86 -5.77 -3.82
N LEU A 71 -4.77 -5.73 -2.85
CA LEU A 71 -4.50 -6.12 -1.46
C LEU A 71 -4.97 -7.55 -1.18
N GLY A 72 -4.53 -8.07 -0.03
CA GLY A 72 -4.95 -9.38 0.48
C GLY A 72 -4.20 -10.54 -0.18
N GLU A 73 -4.69 -11.75 0.08
CA GLU A 73 -4.07 -13.01 -0.37
C GLU A 73 -3.73 -13.00 -1.86
N LYS A 74 -4.68 -12.55 -2.69
CA LYS A 74 -4.49 -12.51 -4.15
C LYS A 74 -3.43 -11.50 -4.57
N GLY A 75 -3.38 -10.34 -3.93
CA GLY A 75 -2.42 -9.29 -4.25
C GLY A 75 -1.07 -9.47 -3.55
N ASN A 76 -0.98 -10.42 -2.62
CA ASN A 76 0.16 -10.66 -1.74
C ASN A 76 0.64 -9.37 -1.02
N LEU A 77 -0.28 -8.47 -0.70
CA LEU A 77 0.01 -7.16 -0.12
C LEU A 77 -0.91 -6.85 1.06
N SER A 78 -0.30 -6.41 2.16
CA SER A 78 -0.97 -5.77 3.29
C SER A 78 -0.33 -4.41 3.55
N VAL A 79 -1.12 -3.49 4.08
CA VAL A 79 -0.70 -2.11 4.38
C VAL A 79 -1.11 -1.73 5.78
N ILE A 80 -0.19 -1.13 6.54
CA ILE A 80 -0.56 -0.32 7.71
C ILE A 80 -0.56 1.14 7.25
N GLU A 81 -1.69 1.82 7.37
CA GLU A 81 -1.83 3.24 7.03
C GLU A 81 -1.98 4.05 8.31
N PHE A 82 -1.16 5.09 8.43
CA PHE A 82 -1.17 6.06 9.53
C PHE A 82 -1.64 7.41 9.02
N GLU A 83 -2.49 8.07 9.79
CA GLU A 83 -2.95 9.43 9.50
C GLU A 83 -1.79 10.43 9.41
N ASN A 84 -0.72 10.21 10.17
CA ASN A 84 0.51 10.99 10.16
C ASN A 84 1.64 10.25 10.91
N GLU A 85 2.87 10.76 10.80
CA GLU A 85 4.08 10.17 11.41
C GLU A 85 3.96 10.03 12.92
N SER A 86 3.32 10.99 13.60
CA SER A 86 3.22 10.95 15.07
C SER A 86 2.46 9.72 15.58
N ARG A 87 1.54 9.17 14.78
CA ARG A 87 0.82 7.93 15.12
C ARG A 87 1.72 6.70 15.14
N ILE A 88 2.78 6.67 14.33
CA ILE A 88 3.78 5.60 14.33
C ILE A 88 4.50 5.59 15.68
N SER A 89 5.04 6.75 16.10
CA SER A 89 5.76 6.88 17.38
C SER A 89 4.87 6.59 18.60
N GLN A 90 3.60 7.01 18.55
CA GLN A 90 2.62 6.74 19.60
C GLN A 90 2.30 5.24 19.71
N LEU A 91 2.14 4.54 18.58
CA LEU A 91 1.93 3.10 18.56
C LEU A 91 3.15 2.34 19.11
N ILE A 92 4.37 2.70 18.68
CA ILE A 92 5.62 2.11 19.22
C ILE A 92 5.65 2.29 20.75
N THR A 93 5.45 3.52 21.23
CA THR A 93 5.46 3.82 22.68
C THR A 93 4.40 3.01 23.45
N PHE A 94 3.22 2.80 22.86
CA PHE A 94 2.17 1.99 23.48
C PHE A 94 2.59 0.52 23.59
N ILE A 95 3.17 -0.05 22.54
CA ILE A 95 3.62 -1.44 22.51
C ILE A 95 4.75 -1.65 23.52
N GLU A 96 5.73 -0.76 23.58
CA GLU A 96 6.87 -0.83 24.53
C GLU A 96 6.42 -0.77 26.00
N LYS A 97 5.30 -0.08 26.28
CA LYS A 97 4.76 0.08 27.64
C LYS A 97 3.86 -1.07 28.08
N LYS A 98 3.63 -2.09 27.22
CA LYS A 98 2.84 -3.26 27.63
C LYS A 98 3.53 -3.95 28.82
N PRO A 99 2.76 -4.38 29.84
CA PRO A 99 3.34 -4.99 31.04
C PRO A 99 4.06 -6.32 30.75
N ASN A 100 3.65 -7.03 29.70
CA ASN A 100 4.24 -8.30 29.26
C ASN A 100 4.43 -8.28 27.73
N PRO A 101 5.49 -7.64 27.20
CA PRO A 101 5.74 -7.62 25.76
C PRO A 101 6.06 -9.04 25.26
N ASN A 102 5.55 -9.39 24.09
CA ASN A 102 5.81 -10.68 23.45
C ASN A 102 6.67 -10.53 22.18
N ILE A 103 7.03 -11.66 21.55
CA ILE A 103 7.87 -11.62 20.34
C ILE A 103 7.19 -10.91 19.17
N SER A 104 5.87 -10.97 19.06
CA SER A 104 5.10 -10.28 18.03
C SER A 104 5.16 -8.76 18.20
N ASP A 105 5.19 -8.27 19.44
CA ASP A 105 5.40 -6.86 19.76
C ASP A 105 6.77 -6.36 19.25
N VAL A 106 7.83 -7.14 19.47
CA VAL A 106 9.19 -6.83 18.98
C VAL A 106 9.24 -6.84 17.45
N ILE A 107 8.60 -7.83 16.81
CA ILE A 107 8.53 -7.92 15.35
C ILE A 107 7.79 -6.70 14.77
N LEU A 108 6.70 -6.26 15.41
CA LEU A 108 5.97 -5.09 14.95
C LEU A 108 6.81 -3.81 15.10
N ILE A 109 7.43 -3.58 16.26
CA ILE A 109 8.29 -2.40 16.44
C ILE A 109 9.37 -2.36 15.36
N ASN A 110 10.03 -3.49 15.09
CA ASN A 110 11.00 -3.59 14.00
C ASN A 110 10.40 -3.24 12.64
N LEU A 111 9.19 -3.71 12.30
CA LEU A 111 8.51 -3.29 11.06
C LEU A 111 8.25 -1.78 11.06
N LEU A 112 7.74 -1.22 12.15
CA LEU A 112 7.38 0.20 12.20
C LEU A 112 8.61 1.10 12.04
N GLU A 113 9.72 0.74 12.68
CA GLU A 113 10.98 1.48 12.59
C GLU A 113 11.66 1.27 11.23
N THR A 114 11.85 0.02 10.82
CA THR A 114 12.59 -0.28 9.58
C THR A 114 11.78 -0.04 8.31
N GLY A 115 10.47 -0.28 8.37
CA GLY A 115 9.53 -0.03 7.29
C GLY A 115 9.43 1.46 6.98
N PHE A 116 9.30 2.30 8.01
CA PHE A 116 9.28 3.76 7.86
C PHE A 116 10.59 4.30 7.25
N GLU A 117 11.73 3.71 7.62
CA GLU A 117 13.04 4.04 7.05
C GLU A 117 13.35 3.34 5.70
N SER A 118 12.37 2.76 5.02
CA SER A 118 12.56 2.04 3.76
C SER A 118 11.67 2.58 2.63
N GLU A 119 12.10 2.36 1.38
CA GLU A 119 11.32 2.73 0.19
C GLU A 119 10.04 1.86 0.00
N THR A 120 9.66 1.07 1.00
CA THR A 120 8.32 0.44 1.09
C THR A 120 7.30 1.29 1.83
N SER A 121 7.72 2.47 2.31
CA SER A 121 6.81 3.47 2.87
C SER A 121 6.41 4.51 1.84
N ILE A 122 5.11 4.78 1.76
CA ILE A 122 4.52 5.73 0.82
C ILE A 122 3.88 6.88 1.58
N LEU A 123 4.27 8.11 1.25
CA LEU A 123 3.54 9.31 1.60
C LEU A 123 2.41 9.51 0.57
N THR A 124 1.18 9.47 1.05
CA THR A 124 0.00 9.68 0.21
C THR A 124 -0.22 11.18 -0.04
N PRO A 125 -0.95 11.53 -1.12
CA PRO A 125 -1.43 12.88 -1.39
C PRO A 125 -2.22 13.54 -0.26
N GLU A 126 -2.83 12.72 0.62
CA GLU A 126 -3.54 13.17 1.81
C GLU A 126 -2.65 13.29 3.06
N ASN A 127 -1.32 13.26 2.90
CA ASN A 127 -0.31 13.28 3.96
C ASN A 127 -0.35 12.10 4.95
N LYS A 128 -1.04 11.02 4.59
CA LYS A 128 -0.97 9.75 5.32
C LYS A 128 0.29 8.99 4.95
N ILE A 129 0.76 8.13 5.85
CA ILE A 129 1.91 7.25 5.63
C ILE A 129 1.41 5.82 5.52
N GLN A 130 1.80 5.11 4.47
CA GLN A 130 1.53 3.69 4.29
C GLN A 130 2.83 2.91 4.41
N ILE A 131 2.85 1.85 5.23
CA ILE A 131 3.95 0.88 5.28
C ILE A 131 3.46 -0.40 4.63
N TRP A 132 4.13 -0.82 3.55
CA TRP A 132 3.74 -1.97 2.74
C TRP A 132 4.55 -3.21 3.10
N PHE A 133 3.88 -4.37 3.14
CA PHE A 133 4.53 -5.65 3.42
C PHE A 133 3.71 -6.81 2.81
N LYS A 134 4.30 -8.01 2.73
CA LYS A 134 3.60 -9.17 2.18
C LYS A 134 2.35 -9.50 2.97
N PHE A 135 1.32 -9.94 2.26
CA PHE A 135 0.04 -10.32 2.86
C PHE A 135 0.24 -11.28 4.03
N SER A 136 -0.54 -11.06 5.08
CA SER A 136 -0.66 -11.96 6.21
C SER A 136 -2.14 -12.26 6.45
N GLN A 137 -2.46 -13.55 6.44
CA GLN A 137 -3.81 -14.05 6.77
C GLN A 137 -4.22 -13.71 8.20
N ASN A 138 -3.24 -13.41 9.06
CA ASN A 138 -3.45 -13.09 10.46
C ASN A 138 -3.67 -11.60 10.69
N ILE A 139 -3.68 -10.75 9.66
CA ILE A 139 -3.96 -9.32 9.76
C ILE A 139 -5.34 -9.03 9.17
N PRO A 140 -6.33 -8.66 10.00
CA PRO A 140 -7.66 -8.35 9.51
C PRO A 140 -7.65 -7.01 8.77
N ASN A 141 -8.67 -6.83 7.93
CA ASN A 141 -8.98 -5.51 7.42
C ASN A 141 -9.63 -4.70 8.53
N PHE A 142 -8.99 -3.62 8.94
CA PHE A 142 -9.37 -2.80 10.09
C PHE A 142 -9.35 -1.32 9.73
N HIS A 143 -10.39 -0.61 10.14
CA HIS A 143 -10.46 0.84 10.05
C HIS A 143 -10.77 1.39 11.45
N TRP A 144 -9.93 2.27 11.97
CA TRP A 144 -10.07 2.75 13.35
C TRP A 144 -11.40 3.46 13.61
N GLU A 145 -11.99 4.11 12.60
CA GLU A 145 -13.30 4.76 12.68
C GLU A 145 -14.43 3.79 13.06
N MET A 146 -14.24 2.48 12.84
CA MET A 146 -15.19 1.45 13.23
C MET A 146 -15.04 1.01 14.70
N PHE A 147 -13.98 1.44 15.37
CA PHE A 147 -13.57 1.01 16.71
C PHE A 147 -13.08 2.20 17.53
N GLU A 148 -13.91 3.25 17.64
CA GLU A 148 -13.59 4.51 18.33
C GLU A 148 -13.21 4.31 19.82
N ASP A 149 -13.60 3.18 20.42
CA ASP A 149 -13.26 2.80 21.79
C ASP A 149 -11.79 2.38 21.95
N LYS A 150 -11.12 1.98 20.87
CA LYS A 150 -9.69 1.59 20.85
C LYS A 150 -8.79 2.78 20.52
N THR A 151 -8.71 3.73 21.45
CA THR A 151 -8.00 5.01 21.28
C THR A 151 -6.52 4.88 20.88
N GLU A 152 -5.87 3.79 21.26
CA GLU A 152 -4.49 3.46 20.90
C GLU A 152 -4.33 3.17 19.40
N LEU A 153 -5.41 2.77 18.72
CA LEU A 153 -5.47 2.51 17.28
C LEU A 153 -6.03 3.67 16.46
N ASN A 154 -6.45 4.78 17.08
CA ASN A 154 -6.96 5.95 16.36
C ASN A 154 -5.99 6.42 15.28
N GLY A 155 -6.49 6.77 14.10
CA GLY A 155 -5.65 7.20 12.98
C GLY A 155 -4.79 6.09 12.38
N ILE A 156 -5.08 4.81 12.66
CA ILE A 156 -4.34 3.65 12.11
C ILE A 156 -5.32 2.72 11.40
N ASN A 157 -5.06 2.40 10.14
CA ASN A 157 -5.84 1.42 9.38
C ASN A 157 -4.95 0.22 9.01
N LEU A 158 -5.55 -0.96 8.91
CA LEU A 158 -4.92 -2.16 8.37
C LEU A 158 -5.70 -2.56 7.12
N LEU A 159 -5.03 -2.48 5.98
CA LEU A 159 -5.64 -2.77 4.69
C LEU A 159 -5.11 -4.12 4.22
N SER A 160 -5.97 -5.14 4.28
CA SER A 160 -5.66 -6.52 3.86
C SER A 160 -6.69 -7.08 2.86
N ASN A 161 -7.52 -6.21 2.28
CA ASN A 161 -8.42 -6.56 1.17
C ASN A 161 -8.66 -5.33 0.28
N GLY A 162 -9.24 -5.55 -0.90
CA GLY A 162 -9.51 -4.45 -1.83
C GLY A 162 -8.26 -4.03 -2.63
N TYR A 163 -8.04 -2.73 -2.76
CA TYR A 163 -6.92 -2.18 -3.53
C TYR A 163 -6.47 -0.82 -3.01
N ILE A 164 -5.27 -0.41 -3.40
CA ILE A 164 -4.72 0.93 -3.19
C ILE A 164 -4.31 1.55 -4.52
N VAL A 165 -4.13 2.87 -4.54
CA VAL A 165 -3.39 3.57 -5.60
C VAL A 165 -1.93 3.67 -5.17
N ALA A 166 -1.01 3.40 -6.10
CA ALA A 166 0.41 3.25 -5.84
C ALA A 166 1.24 4.25 -6.66
N PRO A 167 2.43 4.68 -6.19
CA PRO A 167 3.38 5.43 -7.02
C PRO A 167 3.63 4.76 -8.39
N PRO A 168 3.99 5.52 -9.43
CA PRO A 168 4.13 6.98 -9.48
C PRO A 168 2.80 7.70 -9.81
N SER A 169 1.67 7.19 -9.30
CA SER A 169 0.34 7.78 -9.54
C SER A 169 0.18 9.18 -8.95
N ALA A 170 -0.80 9.91 -9.48
CA ALA A 170 -1.21 11.21 -8.98
C ALA A 170 -2.72 11.29 -8.83
N ILE A 171 -3.24 12.04 -7.86
CA ILE A 171 -4.67 12.29 -7.72
C ILE A 171 -4.98 13.78 -7.61
N LYS A 172 -6.19 14.12 -8.01
CA LYS A 172 -6.73 15.46 -7.88
C LYS A 172 -7.35 15.63 -6.48
N LEU A 173 -6.71 16.44 -5.63
CA LEU A 173 -7.21 16.74 -4.28
C LEU A 173 -8.38 17.73 -4.30
N ASN A 174 -8.34 18.67 -5.25
CA ASN A 174 -9.39 19.66 -5.48
C ASN A 174 -9.31 20.17 -6.92
N ASN A 175 -10.17 21.11 -7.31
CA ASN A 175 -10.25 21.60 -8.69
C ASN A 175 -8.94 22.14 -9.29
N LYS A 176 -7.93 22.48 -8.49
CA LYS A 176 -6.67 23.11 -8.93
C LYS A 176 -5.41 22.33 -8.57
N ASN A 177 -5.48 21.37 -7.65
CA ASN A 177 -4.29 20.71 -7.10
C ASN A 177 -4.28 19.22 -7.47
N ILE A 178 -3.21 18.81 -8.16
CA ILE A 178 -2.83 17.42 -8.37
C ILE A 178 -1.65 17.15 -7.45
N ALA A 179 -1.71 16.07 -6.69
CA ALA A 179 -0.64 15.65 -5.79
C ALA A 179 -0.28 14.19 -6.08
N GLN A 180 1.00 13.84 -5.89
CA GLN A 180 1.55 12.53 -6.21
C GLN A 180 1.70 11.67 -4.96
N PHE A 181 1.66 10.36 -5.15
CA PHE A 181 2.13 9.44 -4.14
C PHE A 181 3.66 9.44 -4.18
N GLU A 182 4.30 9.64 -3.03
CA GLU A 182 5.75 9.75 -2.93
C GLU A 182 6.29 8.55 -2.15
N ILE A 183 7.34 7.94 -2.68
CA ILE A 183 8.13 6.98 -1.92
C ILE A 183 8.91 7.79 -0.87
N ILE A 184 8.80 7.43 0.41
CA ILE A 184 9.57 8.08 1.46
C ILE A 184 11.04 7.77 1.24
N ASN A 185 11.88 8.80 1.23
CA ASN A 185 13.33 8.66 1.12
C ASN A 185 13.85 7.80 2.28
N GLY A 186 14.21 6.56 1.95
CA GLY A 186 14.66 5.57 2.91
C GLY A 186 15.72 4.68 2.29
N LYS A 187 16.02 3.58 2.95
CA LYS A 187 16.89 2.54 2.38
C LYS A 187 16.12 1.78 1.30
N GLU A 188 16.72 1.64 0.13
CA GLU A 188 16.22 0.75 -0.91
C GLU A 188 16.04 -0.67 -0.34
N PRO A 189 14.84 -1.26 -0.40
CA PRO A 189 14.57 -2.56 0.17
C PRO A 189 15.31 -3.64 -0.63
N THR A 190 16.31 -4.30 -0.02
CA THR A 190 16.94 -5.48 -0.62
C THR A 190 15.98 -6.65 -0.84
N LYS A 191 14.85 -6.66 -0.11
CA LYS A 191 13.71 -7.57 -0.24
C LYS A 191 12.43 -6.84 0.17
N PHE A 192 11.30 -7.20 -0.46
CA PHE A 192 10.00 -6.74 0.01
C PHE A 192 9.72 -7.29 1.43
N PRO A 193 9.27 -6.47 2.40
CA PRO A 193 9.03 -6.89 3.78
C PRO A 193 8.14 -8.13 3.84
N THR A 194 8.54 -9.12 4.63
CA THR A 194 7.87 -10.43 4.68
C THR A 194 6.58 -10.41 5.48
N GLU A 195 5.81 -11.51 5.40
CA GLU A 195 4.59 -11.72 6.20
C GLU A 195 4.86 -11.50 7.69
N ILE A 196 3.93 -10.83 8.36
CA ILE A 196 3.98 -10.59 9.80
C ILE A 196 2.72 -11.15 10.45
N ASN A 197 2.91 -12.03 11.44
CA ASN A 197 1.83 -12.65 12.21
C ASN A 197 1.68 -11.92 13.54
N PHE A 198 0.91 -10.82 13.52
CA PHE A 198 0.78 -9.91 14.66
C PHE A 198 -0.61 -9.91 15.32
N PHE A 199 -1.71 -9.93 14.54
CA PHE A 199 -3.07 -9.78 15.11
C PHE A 199 -3.76 -11.10 15.47
N SER A 200 -3.09 -12.25 15.34
CA SER A 200 -3.74 -13.56 15.59
C SER A 200 -4.20 -13.74 17.03
N ASP A 201 -3.62 -13.03 18.01
CA ASP A 201 -3.85 -13.39 19.42
C ASP A 201 -4.31 -12.25 20.37
N HIS A 202 -4.02 -10.95 20.17
CA HIS A 202 -4.08 -10.03 21.35
C HIS A 202 -4.50 -8.55 21.16
N ILE A 203 -4.97 -8.06 20.00
CA ILE A 203 -5.31 -6.62 19.84
C ILE A 203 -6.72 -6.35 19.29
N LEU A 204 -7.37 -7.35 18.69
CA LEU A 204 -8.75 -7.22 18.22
C LEU A 204 -9.77 -7.92 19.12
#